data_AF-A0A534XG52-F1
#
_entry.id   AF-A0A534XG52-F1
#
_cell.length_a   1.000
_cell.length_b   1.000
_cell.length_c   1.000
_cell.angle_alpha   90.00
_cell.angle_beta   90.00
_cell.angle_gamma   90.00
#
_symmetry.space_group_name_H-M   'P 1'
#
loop_
_entity.id
_entity.type
_entity.pdbx_description
1 polymer ?
#
loop_
_entity_poly.entity_id
_entity_poly.type
_entity_poly.pdbx_seq_one_letter_code
_entity_poly.pdbx_strand_id
1 'polypeptide(L)'
;PTSANLAQVEYHLGMSYLRQSSTSDRDRQSYTNALTYFRNIVDRFPESAWAAKARLRVRECREALAAHETAVATYYLRHGNLKAAEARLSGLLADYPETDATAQALSAFAKAYADRNEPEGATLALATLARYHPDGPLGTDARHRLGPATPYLDGVDPLPLLVGRIEEMRLQADRQQVPRTVSAYPEIGGSGGSPY
;
A
#
# COMPACT_ATOMS: atom_id res chain seq x y z
N PRO A 1 27.32 -14.07 25.81
CA PRO A 1 27.61 -14.77 24.54
C PRO A 1 26.32 -15.32 23.90
N THR A 2 25.83 -14.65 22.86
CA THR A 2 24.88 -15.26 21.92
C THR A 2 25.63 -16.38 21.21
N SER A 3 25.18 -17.62 21.31
CA SER A 3 25.88 -18.73 20.66
C SER A 3 25.88 -18.54 19.13
N ALA A 4 26.97 -18.93 18.46
CA ALA A 4 27.12 -18.81 17.01
C ALA A 4 25.99 -19.51 16.21
N ASN A 5 25.26 -20.43 16.85
CA ASN A 5 24.21 -21.23 16.24
C ASN A 5 22.82 -20.57 16.29
N LEU A 6 22.61 -19.47 17.04
CA LEU A 6 21.28 -18.85 17.13
C LEU A 6 20.78 -18.33 15.78
N ALA A 7 21.63 -17.70 14.97
CA ALA A 7 21.28 -17.24 13.63
C ALA A 7 20.87 -18.42 12.71
N GLN A 8 21.53 -19.57 12.86
CA GLN A 8 21.19 -20.78 12.12
C GLN A 8 19.82 -21.34 12.55
N VAL A 9 19.55 -21.41 13.85
CA VAL A 9 18.27 -21.91 14.38
C VAL A 9 17.12 -21.00 13.90
N GLU A 10 17.27 -19.69 14.04
CA GLU A 10 16.28 -18.72 13.54
C GLU A 10 16.05 -18.88 12.03
N TYR A 11 17.11 -19.12 11.25
CA TYR A 11 16.99 -19.33 9.81
C TYR A 11 16.14 -20.56 9.49
N HIS A 12 16.40 -21.68 10.16
CA HIS A 12 15.64 -22.92 9.92
C HIS A 12 14.18 -22.84 10.41
N LEU A 13 13.91 -22.07 11.47
CA LEU A 13 12.54 -21.77 11.91
C LEU A 13 11.81 -20.93 10.85
N GLY A 14 12.44 -19.87 10.34
CA GLY A 14 11.89 -19.07 9.24
C GLY A 14 11.60 -19.90 8.00
N MET A 15 12.53 -20.78 7.61
CA MET A 15 12.34 -21.70 6.48
C MET A 15 11.20 -22.70 6.70
N SER A 16 10.95 -23.12 7.93
CA SER A 16 9.83 -24.02 8.25
C SER A 16 8.48 -23.34 8.02
N TYR A 17 8.33 -22.08 8.44
CA TYR A 17 7.13 -21.30 8.15
C TYR A 17 6.99 -21.00 6.64
N LEU A 18 8.08 -20.68 5.96
CA LEU A 18 8.07 -20.42 4.52
C LEU A 18 7.66 -21.65 3.70
N ARG A 19 8.00 -22.87 4.15
CA ARG A 19 7.51 -24.09 3.50
C ARG A 19 6.01 -24.30 3.71
N GLN A 20 5.49 -23.96 4.88
CA GLN A 20 4.06 -24.08 5.18
C GLN A 20 3.20 -23.16 4.32
N SER A 21 3.69 -21.95 3.96
CA SER A 21 2.95 -21.07 3.05
C SER A 21 2.70 -21.73 1.71
N SER A 22 3.70 -22.37 1.09
CA SER A 22 3.52 -23.02 -0.22
C SER A 22 2.47 -24.15 -0.28
N THR A 23 1.94 -24.59 0.86
CA THR A 23 1.04 -25.75 0.98
C THR A 23 -0.37 -25.43 1.51
N SER A 24 -0.65 -24.18 1.94
CA SER A 24 -1.88 -23.88 2.67
C SER A 24 -2.51 -22.57 2.19
N ASP A 25 -3.81 -22.60 1.87
CA ASP A 25 -4.65 -21.42 1.58
C ASP A 25 -4.64 -20.32 2.68
N ARG A 26 -3.96 -20.55 3.83
CA ARG A 26 -3.67 -19.56 4.88
C ARG A 26 -2.34 -18.81 4.66
N ASP A 27 -2.02 -18.54 3.40
CA ASP A 27 -0.70 -18.10 2.92
C ASP A 27 -0.06 -16.96 3.72
N ARG A 28 -0.84 -15.97 4.16
CA ARG A 28 -0.31 -14.74 4.78
C ARG A 28 0.38 -14.93 6.12
N GLN A 29 -0.24 -15.66 7.05
CA GLN A 29 0.30 -15.74 8.41
C GLN A 29 1.66 -16.44 8.42
N SER A 30 1.82 -17.44 7.55
CA SER A 30 3.08 -18.16 7.37
C SER A 30 4.18 -17.23 6.84
N TYR A 31 3.89 -16.38 5.85
CA TYR A 31 4.85 -15.37 5.38
C TYR A 31 5.20 -14.34 6.47
N THR A 32 4.23 -13.86 7.23
CA THR A 32 4.47 -12.92 8.35
C THR A 32 5.36 -13.53 9.43
N ASN A 33 5.11 -14.79 9.80
CA ASN A 33 5.92 -15.51 10.77
C ASN A 33 7.35 -15.71 10.24
N ALA A 34 7.48 -16.20 9.00
CA ALA A 34 8.78 -16.41 8.36
C ALA A 34 9.59 -15.10 8.29
N LEU A 35 8.95 -14.01 7.85
CA LEU A 35 9.54 -12.68 7.79
C LEU A 35 10.08 -12.22 9.14
N THR A 36 9.36 -12.50 10.23
CA THR A 36 9.79 -12.15 11.60
C THR A 36 11.11 -12.82 11.95
N TYR A 37 11.24 -14.13 11.70
CA TYR A 37 12.50 -14.85 11.95
C TYR A 37 13.65 -14.35 11.07
N PHE A 38 13.40 -14.12 9.78
CA PHE A 38 14.46 -13.64 8.90
C PHE A 38 14.91 -12.21 9.25
N ARG A 39 14.00 -11.32 9.64
CA ARG A 39 14.34 -9.98 10.13
C ARG A 39 15.18 -10.02 11.39
N ASN A 40 14.84 -10.86 12.36
CA ASN A 40 15.64 -11.02 13.57
C ASN A 40 17.11 -11.36 13.27
N ILE A 41 17.36 -12.20 12.26
CA ILE A 41 18.73 -12.52 11.83
C ILE A 41 19.43 -11.30 11.23
N VAL A 42 18.75 -10.56 10.36
CA VAL A 42 19.30 -9.38 9.71
C VAL A 42 19.63 -8.29 10.73
N ASP A 43 18.75 -8.08 11.71
CA ASP A 43 18.85 -6.98 12.68
C ASP A 43 19.82 -7.31 13.82
N ARG A 44 19.80 -8.56 14.32
CA ARG A 44 20.59 -8.97 15.49
C ARG A 44 21.91 -9.63 15.15
N PHE A 45 22.01 -10.23 13.96
CA PHE A 45 23.18 -10.99 13.51
C PHE A 45 23.67 -10.55 12.11
N PRO A 46 23.86 -9.24 11.83
CA PRO A 46 24.11 -8.72 10.49
C PRO A 46 25.40 -9.24 9.83
N GLU A 47 26.41 -9.58 10.65
CA GLU A 47 27.72 -10.11 10.23
C GLU A 47 27.75 -11.66 10.13
N SER A 48 26.64 -12.34 10.47
CA SER A 48 26.60 -13.80 10.38
C SER A 48 26.55 -14.27 8.93
N ALA A 49 27.09 -15.46 8.66
CA ALA A 49 26.97 -16.11 7.35
C ALA A 49 25.51 -16.37 6.91
N TRP A 50 24.56 -16.27 7.84
CA TRP A 50 23.12 -16.44 7.58
C TRP A 50 22.43 -15.14 7.18
N ALA A 51 23.00 -13.97 7.50
CA ALA A 51 22.37 -12.67 7.25
C ALA A 51 22.10 -12.42 5.76
N ALA A 52 23.05 -12.75 4.88
CA ALA A 52 22.86 -12.60 3.44
C ALA A 52 21.69 -13.45 2.90
N LYS A 53 21.58 -14.71 3.37
CA LYS A 53 20.47 -15.60 3.02
C LYS A 53 19.15 -15.09 3.59
N ALA A 54 19.16 -14.62 4.84
CA ALA A 54 17.98 -14.06 5.49
C ALA A 54 17.48 -12.81 4.76
N ARG A 55 18.36 -11.90 4.31
CA ARG A 55 17.98 -10.72 3.51
C ARG A 55 17.23 -11.10 2.22
N LEU A 56 17.66 -12.17 1.54
CA LEU A 56 16.94 -12.66 0.36
C LEU A 56 15.54 -13.16 0.74
N ARG A 57 15.42 -13.93 1.82
CA ARG A 57 14.13 -14.44 2.30
C ARG A 57 13.21 -13.35 2.84
N VAL A 58 13.75 -12.29 3.43
CA VAL A 58 12.99 -11.08 3.81
C VAL A 58 12.33 -10.48 2.57
N ARG A 59 13.08 -10.28 1.48
CA ARG A 59 12.52 -9.76 0.23
C ARG A 59 11.43 -10.65 -0.33
N GLU A 60 11.67 -11.97 -0.38
CA GLU A 60 10.69 -12.94 -0.85
C GLU A 60 9.38 -12.92 -0.04
N CYS A 61 9.47 -12.88 1.29
CA CYS A 61 8.28 -12.81 2.14
C CYS A 61 7.52 -11.50 1.96
N ARG A 62 8.24 -10.38 1.84
CA ARG A 62 7.64 -9.06 1.60
C ARG A 62 6.95 -8.98 0.24
N GLU A 63 7.59 -9.52 -0.79
CA GLU A 63 7.01 -9.64 -2.13
C GLU A 63 5.73 -10.47 -2.12
N ALA A 64 5.72 -11.63 -1.45
CA ALA A 64 4.53 -12.48 -1.36
C ALA A 64 3.37 -11.79 -0.62
N LEU A 65 3.66 -11.07 0.47
CA LEU A 65 2.66 -10.32 1.23
C LEU A 65 2.09 -9.16 0.40
N ALA A 66 2.95 -8.41 -0.31
CA ALA A 66 2.55 -7.33 -1.19
C ALA A 66 1.76 -7.83 -2.41
N ALA A 67 2.13 -8.97 -2.99
CA ALA A 67 1.41 -9.59 -4.11
C ALA A 67 -0.04 -9.92 -3.72
N HIS A 68 -0.25 -10.41 -2.51
CA HIS A 68 -1.60 -10.66 -2.01
C HIS A 68 -2.41 -9.36 -1.88
N GLU A 69 -1.87 -8.33 -1.22
CA GLU A 69 -2.58 -7.05 -1.08
C GLU A 69 -2.85 -6.39 -2.44
N THR A 70 -1.92 -6.52 -3.39
CA THR A 70 -2.06 -6.05 -4.77
C THR A 70 -3.19 -6.78 -5.50
N ALA A 71 -3.30 -8.10 -5.33
CA ALA A 71 -4.39 -8.88 -5.90
C ALA A 71 -5.75 -8.42 -5.36
N VAL A 72 -5.84 -8.14 -4.05
CA VAL A 72 -7.06 -7.61 -3.41
C VAL A 72 -7.38 -6.19 -3.88
N ALA A 73 -6.38 -5.31 -3.96
CA ALA A 73 -6.55 -3.95 -4.47
C ALA A 73 -7.06 -3.96 -5.93
N THR A 74 -6.44 -4.76 -6.79
CA THR A 74 -6.82 -4.92 -8.20
C THR A 74 -8.20 -5.55 -8.34
N TYR A 75 -8.56 -6.49 -7.46
CA TYR A 75 -9.91 -7.02 -7.39
C TYR A 75 -10.93 -5.90 -7.14
N TYR A 76 -10.73 -5.05 -6.12
CA TYR A 76 -11.64 -3.94 -5.84
C TYR A 76 -11.68 -2.89 -6.97
N LEU A 77 -10.54 -2.57 -7.59
CA LEU A 77 -10.50 -1.68 -8.76
C LEU A 77 -11.38 -2.19 -9.90
N ARG A 78 -11.27 -3.47 -10.24
CA ARG A 78 -12.08 -4.08 -11.33
C ARG A 78 -13.58 -4.07 -11.05
N HIS A 79 -13.98 -4.07 -9.77
CA HIS A 79 -15.38 -4.03 -9.36
C HIS A 79 -15.85 -2.60 -9.05
N GLY A 80 -15.07 -1.58 -9.41
CA GLY A 80 -15.43 -0.17 -9.24
C GLY A 80 -15.42 0.33 -7.80
N ASN A 81 -14.95 -0.47 -6.83
CA ASN A 81 -14.85 -0.06 -5.44
C ASN A 81 -13.50 0.64 -5.19
N LEU A 82 -13.40 1.88 -5.65
CA LEU A 82 -12.16 2.65 -5.56
C LEU A 82 -11.73 2.86 -4.09
N LYS A 83 -12.66 3.21 -3.19
CA LYS A 83 -12.36 3.43 -1.76
C LYS A 83 -11.70 2.21 -1.10
N ALA A 84 -12.22 1.01 -1.35
CA ALA A 84 -11.65 -0.22 -0.80
C ALA A 84 -10.30 -0.55 -1.43
N ALA A 85 -10.16 -0.29 -2.73
CA ALA A 85 -8.89 -0.46 -3.42
C ALA A 85 -7.82 0.50 -2.88
N GLU A 86 -8.16 1.77 -2.73
CA GLU A 86 -7.28 2.82 -2.18
C GLU A 86 -6.81 2.50 -0.77
N ALA A 87 -7.68 1.96 0.09
CA ALA A 87 -7.28 1.50 1.42
C ALA A 87 -6.22 0.39 1.37
N ARG A 88 -6.29 -0.51 0.37
CA ARG A 88 -5.28 -1.55 0.15
C ARG A 88 -3.99 -0.96 -0.40
N LEU A 89 -4.09 0.00 -1.32
CA LEU A 89 -2.93 0.73 -1.85
C LEU A 89 -2.19 1.48 -0.74
N SER A 90 -2.89 2.21 0.14
CA SER A 90 -2.25 2.91 1.27
C SER A 90 -1.45 1.94 2.15
N GLY A 91 -1.97 0.74 2.41
CA GLY A 91 -1.24 -0.30 3.14
C GLY A 91 0.00 -0.79 2.39
N LEU A 92 -0.09 -1.02 1.08
CA LEU A 92 1.06 -1.37 0.24
C LEU A 92 2.17 -0.32 0.27
N LEU A 93 1.80 0.96 0.13
CA LEU A 93 2.75 2.07 0.11
C LEU A 93 3.42 2.28 1.48
N ALA A 94 2.71 2.02 2.57
CA ALA A 94 3.26 2.11 3.91
C ALA A 94 4.19 0.92 4.23
N ASP A 95 3.76 -0.30 3.93
CA ASP A 95 4.42 -1.50 4.44
C ASP A 95 5.42 -2.11 3.46
N TYR A 96 5.21 -1.97 2.15
CA TYR A 96 5.95 -2.66 1.08
C TYR A 96 6.25 -1.77 -0.15
N PRO A 97 6.68 -0.50 0.01
CA PRO A 97 6.86 0.42 -1.12
C PRO A 97 7.91 -0.05 -2.14
N GLU A 98 8.83 -0.93 -1.76
CA GLU A 98 9.94 -1.37 -2.60
C GLU A 98 9.67 -2.65 -3.42
N THR A 99 8.50 -3.27 -3.26
CA THR A 99 8.15 -4.56 -3.89
C THR A 99 7.65 -4.40 -5.33
N ASP A 100 7.92 -5.40 -6.18
CA ASP A 100 7.45 -5.37 -7.58
C ASP A 100 5.92 -5.42 -7.65
N ALA A 101 5.28 -6.09 -6.70
CA ALA A 101 3.83 -6.05 -6.51
C ALA A 101 3.30 -4.63 -6.29
N THR A 102 3.94 -3.82 -5.44
CA THR A 102 3.56 -2.41 -5.26
C THR A 102 3.74 -1.61 -6.55
N ALA A 103 4.79 -1.89 -7.33
CA ALA A 103 4.97 -1.27 -8.65
C ALA A 103 3.80 -1.56 -9.59
N GLN A 104 3.31 -2.82 -9.61
CA GLN A 104 2.14 -3.22 -10.38
C GLN A 104 0.87 -2.52 -9.91
N ALA A 105 0.65 -2.43 -8.59
CA ALA A 105 -0.47 -1.71 -8.00
C ALA A 105 -0.44 -0.24 -8.43
N LEU A 106 0.69 0.46 -8.24
CA LEU A 106 0.86 1.86 -8.63
C LEU A 106 0.53 2.11 -10.10
N SER A 107 0.98 1.24 -11.01
CA SER A 107 0.66 1.34 -12.44
C SER A 107 -0.85 1.19 -12.71
N ALA A 108 -1.50 0.23 -12.05
CA ALA A 108 -2.94 0.02 -12.16
C ALA A 108 -3.75 1.23 -11.64
N PHE A 109 -3.35 1.79 -10.50
CA PHE A 109 -4.00 2.98 -9.95
C PHE A 109 -3.74 4.24 -10.77
N ALA A 110 -2.52 4.43 -11.29
CA ALA A 110 -2.24 5.53 -12.20
C ALA A 110 -3.18 5.53 -13.42
N LYS A 111 -3.43 4.35 -13.99
CA LYS A 111 -4.42 4.19 -15.06
C LYS A 111 -5.84 4.46 -14.57
N ALA A 112 -6.24 3.85 -13.46
CA ALA A 112 -7.59 4.02 -12.93
C ALA A 112 -7.92 5.48 -12.57
N TYR A 113 -6.97 6.24 -12.03
CA TYR A 113 -7.14 7.66 -11.76
C TYR A 113 -7.25 8.47 -13.05
N ALA A 114 -6.43 8.18 -14.07
CA ALA A 114 -6.54 8.84 -15.37
C ALA A 114 -7.91 8.60 -16.02
N ASP A 115 -8.39 7.36 -16.03
CA ASP A 115 -9.69 6.97 -16.58
C ASP A 115 -10.88 7.65 -15.85
N ARG A 116 -10.67 8.06 -14.60
CA ARG A 116 -11.66 8.72 -13.74
C ARG A 116 -11.50 10.24 -13.67
N ASN A 117 -10.65 10.82 -14.51
CA ASN A 117 -10.38 12.26 -14.54
C ASN A 117 -9.82 12.81 -13.22
N GLU A 118 -8.96 12.02 -12.55
CA GLU A 118 -8.19 12.41 -11.35
C GLU A 118 -6.70 12.60 -11.71
N PRO A 119 -6.34 13.69 -12.40
CA PRO A 119 -5.00 13.88 -12.98
C PRO A 119 -3.89 13.99 -11.92
N GLU A 120 -4.19 14.59 -10.76
CA GLU A 120 -3.25 14.72 -9.66
C GLU A 120 -2.87 13.35 -9.07
N GLY A 121 -3.88 12.53 -8.74
CA GLY A 121 -3.66 11.16 -8.25
C GLY A 121 -2.90 10.30 -9.25
N ALA A 122 -3.24 10.41 -10.55
CA ALA A 122 -2.55 9.71 -11.62
C ALA A 122 -1.06 10.12 -11.71
N THR A 123 -0.78 11.42 -11.63
CA THR A 123 0.58 11.96 -11.69
C THR A 123 1.41 11.52 -10.48
N LEU A 124 0.84 11.61 -9.27
CA LEU A 124 1.49 11.19 -8.04
C LEU A 124 1.78 9.69 -8.02
N ALA A 125 0.88 8.85 -8.52
CA ALA A 125 1.08 7.41 -8.67
C ALA A 125 2.23 7.09 -9.64
N LEU A 126 2.28 7.74 -10.81
CA LEU A 126 3.38 7.58 -11.76
C LEU A 126 4.71 8.09 -11.19
N ALA A 127 4.71 9.23 -10.49
CA ALA A 127 5.91 9.80 -9.89
C ALA A 127 6.48 8.88 -8.80
N THR A 128 5.60 8.32 -7.97
CA THR A 128 5.96 7.32 -6.96
C THR A 128 6.56 6.07 -7.61
N LEU A 129 5.90 5.55 -8.64
CA LEU A 129 6.38 4.39 -9.40
C LEU A 129 7.76 4.64 -10.03
N ALA A 130 7.94 5.79 -10.68
CA ALA A 130 9.20 6.18 -11.32
C ALA A 130 10.36 6.33 -10.32
N ARG A 131 10.07 6.80 -9.10
CA ARG A 131 11.07 7.02 -8.04
C ARG A 131 11.46 5.74 -7.31
N TYR A 132 10.48 4.92 -6.91
CA TYR A 132 10.71 3.75 -6.08
C TYR A 132 11.07 2.49 -6.89
N HIS A 133 10.69 2.44 -8.17
CA HIS A 133 10.99 1.30 -9.06
C HIS A 133 11.68 1.74 -10.36
N PRO A 134 12.80 2.47 -10.30
CA PRO A 134 13.38 3.13 -11.46
C PRO A 134 13.91 2.17 -12.52
N ASP A 135 14.34 0.97 -12.14
CA ASP A 135 15.04 0.04 -13.04
C ASP A 135 14.08 -0.89 -13.80
N GLY A 136 12.82 -0.98 -13.37
CA GLY A 136 11.81 -1.85 -13.97
C GLY A 136 11.17 -1.26 -15.24
N PRO A 137 10.50 -2.11 -16.05
CA PRO A 137 9.76 -1.64 -17.23
C PRO A 137 8.63 -0.68 -16.83
N LEU A 138 7.97 -0.90 -15.69
CA LEU A 138 6.90 -0.05 -15.20
C LEU A 138 7.39 1.33 -14.76
N GLY A 139 8.53 1.42 -14.07
CA GLY A 139 9.11 2.71 -13.68
C GLY A 139 9.64 3.49 -14.89
N THR A 140 10.20 2.79 -15.88
CA THR A 140 10.64 3.40 -17.13
C THR A 140 9.47 3.96 -17.93
N ASP A 141 8.37 3.20 -18.07
CA ASP A 141 7.12 3.69 -18.68
C ASP A 141 6.57 4.89 -17.91
N ALA A 142 6.56 4.83 -16.57
CA ALA A 142 6.08 5.93 -15.75
C ALA A 142 6.87 7.23 -15.98
N ARG A 143 8.21 7.17 -16.04
CA ARG A 143 9.04 8.33 -16.39
C ARG A 143 8.73 8.86 -17.78
N HIS A 144 8.55 7.97 -18.76
CA HIS A 144 8.22 8.38 -20.12
C HIS A 144 6.86 9.12 -20.18
N ARG A 145 5.84 8.61 -19.47
CA ARG A 145 4.50 9.21 -19.41
C ARG A 145 4.45 10.55 -18.67
N LEU A 146 5.32 10.74 -17.68
CA LEU A 146 5.45 12.00 -16.93
C LEU A 146 6.13 13.11 -17.74
N GLY A 147 6.97 12.73 -18.70
CA GLY A 147 7.76 13.65 -19.51
C GLY A 147 8.88 14.36 -18.71
N PRO A 148 9.68 15.21 -19.37
CA PRO A 148 10.83 15.90 -18.75
C PRO A 148 10.45 17.07 -17.83
N ALA A 149 9.17 17.44 -17.73
CA ALA A 149 8.70 18.70 -17.15
C ALA A 149 7.71 18.53 -15.99
N THR A 150 7.79 17.47 -15.20
CA THR A 150 6.89 17.33 -14.06
C THR A 150 7.39 18.16 -12.87
N PRO A 151 6.66 19.20 -12.43
CA PRO A 151 7.08 20.08 -11.32
C PRO A 151 7.11 19.38 -9.96
N TYR A 152 6.59 18.16 -9.85
CA TYR A 152 6.54 17.37 -8.62
C TYR A 152 7.88 16.69 -8.26
N LEU A 153 8.90 16.79 -9.12
CA LEU A 153 10.20 16.13 -8.96
C LEU A 153 11.33 17.10 -8.58
N ASP A 154 11.02 18.26 -8.02
CA ASP A 154 11.98 19.21 -7.40
C ASP A 154 12.59 18.63 -6.10
N GLY A 155 13.12 17.40 -6.17
CA GLY A 155 13.65 16.65 -5.04
C GLY A 155 12.60 16.13 -4.05
N VAL A 156 11.34 16.56 -4.15
CA VAL A 156 10.26 16.17 -3.25
C VAL A 156 9.91 14.69 -3.44
N ASP A 157 9.66 13.99 -2.34
CA ASP A 157 9.18 12.62 -2.36
C ASP A 157 7.68 12.58 -2.70
N PRO A 158 7.26 11.96 -3.83
CA PRO A 158 5.86 11.85 -4.22
C PRO A 158 5.06 10.86 -3.36
N LEU A 159 5.69 9.93 -2.63
CA LEU A 159 4.96 8.90 -1.89
C LEU A 159 4.07 9.50 -0.78
N PRO A 160 4.57 10.39 0.11
CA PRO A 160 3.71 11.05 1.11
C PRO A 160 2.57 11.86 0.49
N LEU A 161 2.81 12.48 -0.66
CA LEU A 161 1.83 13.29 -1.38
C LEU A 161 0.73 12.42 -1.97
N LEU A 162 1.09 11.27 -2.55
CA LEU A 162 0.15 10.26 -3.01
C LEU A 162 -0.72 9.73 -1.86
N VAL A 163 -0.10 9.37 -0.73
CA VAL A 163 -0.83 8.91 0.45
C VAL A 163 -1.80 9.98 0.96
N GLY A 164 -1.35 11.24 1.06
CA GLY A 164 -2.20 12.36 1.43
C GLY A 164 -3.39 12.53 0.48
N ARG A 165 -3.14 12.49 -0.83
CA ARG A 165 -4.17 12.58 -1.86
C ARG A 165 -5.20 11.44 -1.76
N ILE A 166 -4.75 10.22 -1.51
CA ILE A 166 -5.63 9.07 -1.30
C ILE A 166 -6.54 9.30 -0.08
N GLU A 167 -5.99 9.76 1.05
CA GLU A 167 -6.80 10.03 2.23
C GLU A 167 -7.83 11.15 1.98
N GLU A 168 -7.45 12.22 1.27
CA GLU A 168 -8.38 13.28 0.87
C GLU A 168 -9.54 12.75 0.03
N MET A 169 -9.24 11.95 -1.01
CA MET A 169 -10.24 11.38 -1.91
C MET A 169 -11.22 10.47 -1.14
N ARG A 170 -10.71 9.64 -0.23
CA ARG A 170 -11.52 8.77 0.62
C ARG A 170 -12.43 9.57 1.56
N LEU A 171 -11.93 10.63 2.19
CA LEU A 171 -12.73 11.50 3.05
C LEU A 171 -13.82 12.25 2.28
N GLN A 172 -13.52 12.70 1.05
CA GLN A 172 -14.50 13.33 0.18
C GLN A 172 -15.61 12.36 -0.22
N ALA A 173 -15.26 11.12 -0.58
CA ALA A 173 -16.24 10.08 -0.88
C ALA A 173 -17.17 9.80 0.31
N ASP A 174 -16.62 9.78 1.53
CA ASP A 174 -17.40 9.54 2.74
C ASP A 174 -18.38 10.67 3.04
N ARG A 175 -17.95 11.93 2.86
CA ARG A 175 -18.83 13.10 2.98
C ARG A 175 -19.98 13.08 1.97
N GLN A 176 -19.75 12.59 0.75
CA GLN A 176 -20.78 12.49 -0.28
C GLN A 176 -21.78 11.36 -0.03
N GLN A 177 -21.39 10.33 0.72
CA GLN A 177 -22.26 9.20 1.06
C GLN A 177 -23.16 9.45 2.28
N VAL A 178 -22.89 10.47 3.11
CA VAL A 178 -23.77 10.82 4.23
C VAL A 178 -25.12 11.33 3.69
N PRO A 179 -26.26 10.70 4.03
CA PRO A 179 -27.56 11.23 3.65
C PRO A 179 -27.71 12.64 4.20
N ARG A 180 -28.12 13.60 3.37
CA ARG A 180 -28.60 14.89 3.87
C ARG A 180 -29.81 14.59 4.75
N THR A 181 -29.62 14.54 6.07
CA THR A 181 -30.73 14.52 7.01
C THR A 181 -31.42 15.87 6.87
N VAL A 182 -32.50 15.94 6.08
CA VAL A 182 -33.46 17.03 6.19
C VAL A 182 -33.97 16.95 7.62
N SER A 183 -33.68 17.97 8.42
CA SER A 183 -34.16 18.05 9.81
C SER A 183 -35.67 17.81 9.80
N ALA A 184 -36.11 16.71 10.40
CA ALA A 184 -37.52 16.32 10.47
C ALA A 184 -38.27 17.08 11.57
N TYR A 185 -37.66 18.10 12.18
CA TYR A 185 -38.33 18.96 13.15
C TYR A 185 -38.99 20.13 12.40
N PRO A 186 -40.33 20.23 12.41
CA PRO A 186 -40.97 21.46 11.98
C PRO A 186 -40.53 22.58 12.92
N GLU A 187 -40.16 23.74 12.37
CA GLU A 187 -39.90 24.93 13.18
C GLU A 187 -41.20 25.36 13.85
N ILE A 188 -41.43 24.89 15.08
CA ILE A 188 -42.55 25.30 15.90
C ILE A 188 -42.10 26.52 16.72
N GLY A 189 -42.57 27.70 16.35
CA GLY A 189 -42.49 28.86 17.23
C GLY A 189 -42.59 30.20 16.52
N GLY A 190 -43.81 30.67 16.26
CA GLY A 190 -43.97 32.02 15.73
C GLY A 190 -45.38 32.51 15.41
N SER A 191 -46.34 32.42 16.33
CA SER A 191 -47.52 33.31 16.36
C SER A 191 -48.13 33.22 17.77
N GLY A 192 -48.41 34.28 18.52
CA GLY A 192 -48.77 35.64 18.13
C GLY A 192 -50.16 35.93 18.67
N GLY A 193 -50.24 36.36 19.94
CA GLY A 193 -51.29 37.20 20.55
C GLY A 193 -52.78 36.79 20.46
N SER A 194 -53.42 36.70 21.62
CA SER A 194 -54.79 37.25 21.78
C SER A 194 -55.05 37.63 23.25
N PRO A 195 -55.44 38.88 23.57
CA PRO A 195 -55.78 39.29 24.91
C PRO A 195 -57.28 39.08 25.17
N TYR A 196 -57.60 38.56 26.36
CA TYR A 196 -58.85 38.85 27.08
C TYR A 196 -58.50 39.73 28.28
#